data_AF-A0A917J9R5-F1
#
_entry.id   AF-A0A917J9R5-F1
#
_cell.length_a   1.000
_cell.length_b   1.000
_cell.length_c   1.000
_cell.angle_alpha   90.00
_cell.angle_beta   90.00
_cell.angle_gamma   90.00
#
_symmetry.space_group_name_H-M   'P 1'
#
loop_
_entity.id
_entity.type
_entity.pdbx_description
1 polymer ?
#
loop_
_entity_poly.entity_id
_entity_poly.type
_entity_poly.pdbx_seq_one_letter_code
_entity_poly.pdbx_strand_id
1 'polypeptide(L)'
;MGWYTGYLELPGQVSTYSWTTILLLGFELFYITFQAARGQLSHYNVSSSLYTSLTALMAIAAIAATLYTGYIGILFCTGEFPELSGYYLWAIRIGIFLFVIFAFEGAIMGGNGSHSVGGSGDGDGLPLLNWSRKYGDLRIAHFVGMHALQVLPLLSWYVLNNTLAVKIAGLLYGCLAVFTLVSALKGSPLIKYRKMKVAH
;
A
#
# COMPACT_ATOMS: atom_id res chain seq x y z
N MET A 1 -7.62 -6.05 -7.32
CA MET A 1 -6.78 -7.16 -7.81
C MET A 1 -7.39 -7.95 -8.98
N GLY A 2 -8.72 -7.97 -9.16
CA GLY A 2 -9.36 -8.87 -10.13
C GLY A 2 -9.03 -8.67 -11.62
N TRP A 3 -8.73 -7.44 -12.08
CA TRP A 3 -8.54 -7.20 -13.52
C TRP A 3 -7.29 -7.92 -14.07
N TYR A 4 -6.17 -7.88 -13.35
CA TYR A 4 -4.93 -8.47 -13.85
C TYR A 4 -4.94 -9.98 -13.68
N THR A 5 -5.51 -10.51 -12.59
CA THR A 5 -5.61 -11.96 -12.39
C THR A 5 -6.43 -12.66 -13.47
N GLY A 6 -7.28 -11.94 -14.20
CA GLY A 6 -7.99 -12.47 -15.36
C GLY A 6 -7.10 -12.93 -16.52
N TYR A 7 -5.84 -12.46 -16.57
CA TYR A 7 -4.86 -12.93 -17.55
C TYR A 7 -4.18 -14.26 -17.16
N LEU A 8 -4.35 -14.71 -15.92
CA LEU A 8 -3.85 -16.02 -15.51
C LEU A 8 -4.86 -17.08 -15.99
N GLU A 9 -4.43 -17.97 -16.88
CA GLU A 9 -5.22 -19.13 -17.35
C GLU A 9 -5.32 -20.24 -16.27
N LEU A 10 -5.50 -19.83 -15.01
CA LEU A 10 -5.52 -20.67 -13.82
C LEU A 10 -6.79 -20.38 -13.00
N PRO A 11 -8.00 -20.66 -13.54
CA PRO A 11 -9.27 -20.19 -12.97
C PRO A 11 -9.49 -20.66 -11.52
N GLY A 12 -9.07 -21.89 -11.20
CA GLY A 12 -9.13 -22.40 -9.83
C GLY A 12 -8.26 -21.61 -8.85
N GLN A 13 -7.01 -21.28 -9.24
CA GLN A 13 -6.11 -20.50 -8.39
C GLN A 13 -6.59 -19.05 -8.23
N VAL A 14 -7.09 -18.45 -9.31
CA VAL A 14 -7.65 -17.09 -9.30
C VAL A 14 -8.90 -17.02 -8.41
N SER A 15 -9.77 -18.03 -8.47
CA SER A 15 -10.95 -18.13 -7.60
C SER A 15 -10.56 -18.23 -6.12
N THR A 16 -9.63 -19.14 -5.78
CA THR A 16 -9.12 -19.28 -4.41
C THR A 16 -8.50 -17.98 -3.91
N TYR A 17 -7.62 -17.35 -4.71
CA TYR A 17 -7.03 -16.06 -4.38
C TYR A 17 -8.09 -14.98 -4.12
N SER A 18 -9.11 -14.91 -4.96
CA SER A 18 -10.18 -13.92 -4.85
C SER A 18 -10.97 -14.12 -3.56
N TRP A 19 -11.41 -15.35 -3.27
CA TRP A 19 -12.14 -15.64 -2.04
C TRP A 19 -11.29 -15.43 -0.78
N THR A 20 -10.03 -15.85 -0.79
CA THR A 20 -9.11 -15.59 0.33
C THR A 20 -8.94 -14.09 0.56
N THR A 21 -8.73 -13.30 -0.49
CA THR A 21 -8.60 -11.84 -0.39
C THR A 21 -9.87 -11.19 0.15
N ILE A 22 -11.04 -11.61 -0.35
CA ILE A 22 -12.35 -11.12 0.11
C ILE A 22 -12.53 -11.42 1.60
N LEU A 23 -12.22 -12.63 2.05
CA LEU A 23 -12.38 -13.01 3.46
C LEU A 23 -11.43 -12.23 4.37
N LEU A 24 -10.13 -12.18 4.02
CA LEU A 24 -9.10 -11.53 4.84
C LEU A 24 -9.31 -10.01 4.93
N LEU A 25 -9.42 -9.33 3.79
CA LEU A 25 -9.59 -7.88 3.77
C LEU A 25 -11.01 -7.44 4.11
N GLY A 26 -12.01 -8.31 3.89
CA GLY A 26 -13.39 -8.08 4.33
C GLY A 26 -13.52 -8.09 5.84
N PHE A 27 -12.80 -9.00 6.52
CA PHE A 27 -12.68 -8.98 7.98
C PHE A 27 -12.11 -7.64 8.49
N GLU A 28 -11.00 -7.17 7.90
CA GLU A 28 -10.40 -5.89 8.28
C GLU A 28 -11.37 -4.72 8.08
N LEU A 29 -12.00 -4.64 6.91
CA LEU A 29 -12.91 -3.55 6.58
C LEU A 29 -14.12 -3.53 7.52
N PHE A 30 -14.69 -4.70 7.82
CA PHE A 30 -15.78 -4.83 8.78
C PHE A 30 -15.37 -4.32 10.16
N TYR A 31 -14.23 -4.79 10.68
CA TYR A 31 -13.79 -4.41 12.02
C TYR A 31 -13.38 -2.95 12.13
N ILE A 32 -12.68 -2.40 11.12
CA ILE A 32 -12.35 -0.97 11.03
C ILE A 32 -13.62 -0.13 11.07
N THR A 33 -14.61 -0.48 10.25
CA THR A 33 -15.89 0.25 10.18
C THR A 33 -16.63 0.20 11.50
N PHE A 34 -16.67 -0.97 12.14
CA PHE A 34 -17.31 -1.16 13.45
C PHE A 34 -16.64 -0.32 14.55
N GLN A 35 -15.30 -0.32 14.62
CA GLN A 35 -14.57 0.49 15.61
C GLN A 35 -14.70 1.99 15.34
N ALA A 36 -14.67 2.40 14.07
CA ALA A 36 -14.89 3.79 13.68
C ALA A 36 -16.28 4.28 14.10
N ALA A 37 -17.33 3.46 13.93
CA ALA A 37 -18.68 3.78 14.39
C ALA A 37 -18.78 3.99 15.92
N ARG A 38 -17.85 3.43 16.69
CA ARG A 38 -17.75 3.59 18.15
C ARG A 38 -16.78 4.72 18.57
N GLY A 39 -16.16 5.41 17.62
CA GLY A 39 -15.10 6.38 17.89
C GLY A 39 -13.86 5.74 18.51
N GLN A 40 -13.62 4.46 18.25
CA GLN A 40 -12.49 3.71 18.79
C GLN A 40 -11.45 3.42 17.72
N LEU A 41 -10.20 3.29 18.15
CA LEU A 41 -9.13 2.81 17.29
C LEU A 41 -9.35 1.32 16.97
N SER A 42 -9.20 0.97 15.69
CA SER A 42 -9.09 -0.41 15.21
C SER A 42 -7.66 -0.93 15.27
N HIS A 43 -6.70 -0.07 14.90
CA HIS A 43 -5.27 -0.36 14.97
C HIS A 43 -4.69 0.18 16.26
N TYR A 44 -3.71 -0.52 16.83
CA TYR A 44 -2.98 -0.12 18.05
C TYR A 44 -3.85 -0.06 19.32
N ASN A 45 -5.05 -0.64 19.30
CA ASN A 45 -5.94 -0.61 20.46
C ASN A 45 -5.57 -1.69 21.46
N VAL A 46 -4.84 -1.28 22.50
CA VAL A 46 -4.35 -2.16 23.57
C VAL A 46 -5.16 -2.05 24.87
N SER A 47 -6.37 -1.50 24.82
CA SER A 47 -7.18 -1.27 26.02
C SER A 47 -7.75 -2.55 26.65
N SER A 48 -7.76 -3.68 25.93
CA SER A 48 -8.11 -5.00 26.47
C SER A 48 -7.41 -6.11 25.68
N SER A 49 -7.31 -7.30 26.28
CA SER A 49 -6.75 -8.49 25.60
C SER A 49 -7.50 -8.81 24.30
N LEU A 50 -8.82 -8.61 24.25
CA LEU A 50 -9.62 -8.80 23.05
C LEU A 50 -9.21 -7.85 21.92
N TYR A 51 -9.08 -6.55 22.18
CA TYR A 51 -8.71 -5.57 21.15
C TYR A 51 -7.26 -5.71 20.69
N THR A 52 -6.36 -6.08 21.60
CA THR A 52 -4.98 -6.43 21.24
C THR A 52 -4.96 -7.60 20.26
N SER A 53 -5.71 -8.67 20.56
CA SER A 53 -5.83 -9.84 19.68
C SER A 53 -6.45 -9.50 18.33
N LEU A 54 -7.49 -8.65 18.30
CA LEU A 54 -8.12 -8.21 17.04
C LEU A 54 -7.17 -7.35 16.19
N THR A 55 -6.39 -6.47 16.82
CA THR A 55 -5.32 -5.70 16.14
C THR A 55 -4.28 -6.65 15.53
N ALA A 56 -3.84 -7.67 16.27
CA ALA A 56 -2.90 -8.66 15.77
C ALA A 56 -3.49 -9.50 14.62
N LEU A 57 -4.78 -9.85 14.70
CA LEU A 57 -5.48 -10.61 13.66
C LEU A 57 -5.57 -9.82 12.35
N MET A 58 -5.80 -8.51 12.40
CA MET A 58 -5.74 -7.64 11.22
C MET A 58 -4.35 -7.69 10.58
N ALA A 59 -3.29 -7.49 11.37
CA ALA A 59 -1.92 -7.56 10.87
C ALA A 59 -1.61 -8.92 10.20
N ILE A 60 -2.04 -10.03 10.80
CA ILE A 60 -1.88 -11.37 10.21
C ILE A 60 -2.66 -11.48 8.89
N ALA A 61 -3.91 -10.98 8.84
CA ALA A 61 -4.73 -10.99 7.64
C ALA A 61 -4.09 -10.17 6.50
N ALA A 62 -3.61 -8.96 6.78
CA ALA A 62 -2.92 -8.10 5.83
C ALA A 62 -1.62 -8.74 5.32
N ILE A 63 -0.83 -9.37 6.19
CA ILE A 63 0.40 -10.10 5.81
C ILE A 63 0.06 -11.29 4.92
N ALA A 64 -0.95 -12.09 5.27
CA ALA A 64 -1.37 -13.24 4.47
C ALA A 64 -1.86 -12.82 3.08
N ALA A 65 -2.68 -11.76 2.98
CA ALA A 65 -3.13 -11.21 1.71
C ALA A 65 -1.96 -10.66 0.87
N THR A 66 -1.00 -10.02 1.51
CA THR A 66 0.23 -9.50 0.87
C THR A 66 1.09 -10.62 0.31
N LEU A 67 1.34 -11.67 1.10
CA LEU A 67 2.08 -12.86 0.66
C LEU A 67 1.40 -13.56 -0.51
N TYR A 68 0.07 -13.74 -0.46
CA TYR A 68 -0.66 -14.37 -1.55
C TYR A 68 -0.61 -13.50 -2.82
N THR A 69 -0.68 -12.17 -2.68
CA THR A 69 -0.47 -11.25 -3.82
C THR A 69 0.95 -11.36 -4.38
N GLY A 70 1.96 -11.55 -3.53
CA GLY A 70 3.34 -11.86 -3.97
C GLY A 70 3.43 -13.17 -4.75
N TYR A 71 2.73 -14.23 -4.31
CA TYR A 71 2.62 -15.46 -5.08
C TYR A 71 1.99 -15.25 -6.46
N ILE A 72 0.92 -14.43 -6.55
CA ILE A 72 0.37 -14.04 -7.85
C ILE A 72 1.42 -13.32 -8.71
N GLY A 73 2.23 -12.45 -8.12
CA GLY A 73 3.36 -11.81 -8.81
C GLY A 73 4.38 -12.82 -9.37
N ILE A 74 4.66 -13.88 -8.63
CA ILE A 74 5.53 -14.98 -9.10
C ILE A 74 4.92 -15.67 -10.31
N LEU A 75 3.61 -15.97 -10.29
CA LEU A 75 2.93 -16.56 -11.46
C LEU A 75 3.05 -15.68 -12.71
N PHE A 76 2.97 -14.35 -12.55
CA PHE A 76 3.22 -13.41 -13.66
C PHE A 76 4.66 -13.43 -14.18
N CYS A 77 5.64 -13.80 -13.35
CA CYS A 77 7.03 -13.92 -13.75
C CYS A 77 7.34 -15.26 -14.42
N THR A 78 6.66 -16.33 -14.04
CA THR A 78 6.92 -17.69 -14.55
C THR A 78 5.98 -18.12 -15.66
N GLY A 79 4.82 -17.46 -15.80
CA GLY A 79 3.85 -17.74 -16.85
C GLY A 79 4.19 -17.08 -18.19
N GLU A 80 3.62 -17.63 -19.25
CA GLU A 80 3.62 -17.06 -20.59
C GLU A 80 2.32 -16.32 -20.85
N PHE A 81 2.41 -15.13 -21.47
CA PHE A 81 1.26 -14.26 -21.73
C PHE A 81 1.34 -13.71 -23.16
N PRO A 82 1.14 -14.57 -24.18
CA PRO A 82 1.30 -14.17 -25.59
C PRO A 82 0.33 -13.05 -26.01
N GLU A 83 -0.83 -12.97 -25.37
CA GLU A 83 -1.84 -11.94 -25.60
C GLU A 83 -1.46 -10.56 -25.03
N LEU A 84 -0.47 -10.50 -24.15
CA LEU A 84 -0.03 -9.25 -23.51
C LEU A 84 1.20 -8.69 -24.18
N SER A 85 1.19 -7.37 -24.43
CA SER A 85 2.39 -6.68 -24.85
C SER A 85 3.46 -6.74 -23.75
N GLY A 86 4.73 -6.88 -24.16
CA GLY A 86 5.84 -7.02 -23.21
C GLY A 86 5.96 -5.85 -22.24
N TYR A 87 5.67 -4.62 -22.69
CA TYR A 87 5.71 -3.42 -21.85
C TYR A 87 4.61 -3.42 -20.78
N TYR A 88 3.40 -3.89 -21.10
CA TYR A 88 2.30 -3.98 -20.14
C TYR A 88 2.54 -5.10 -19.12
N LEU A 89 3.04 -6.26 -19.58
CA LEU A 89 3.40 -7.36 -18.69
C LEU A 89 4.50 -6.96 -17.70
N TRP A 90 5.53 -6.24 -18.16
CA TRP A 90 6.56 -5.70 -17.26
C TRP A 90 6.02 -4.67 -16.26
N ALA A 91 5.02 -3.87 -16.66
CA ALA A 91 4.38 -2.91 -15.75
C ALA A 91 3.61 -3.63 -14.63
N ILE A 92 2.89 -4.71 -14.94
CA ILE A 92 2.22 -5.55 -13.93
C ILE A 92 3.26 -6.16 -12.99
N ARG A 93 4.32 -6.79 -13.54
CA ARG A 93 5.37 -7.43 -12.73
C ARG A 93 6.00 -6.45 -11.73
N ILE A 94 6.48 -5.30 -12.22
CA ILE A 94 7.10 -4.29 -11.35
C ILE A 94 6.08 -3.74 -10.35
N GLY A 95 4.85 -3.46 -10.80
CA GLY A 95 3.78 -2.95 -9.96
C GLY A 95 3.44 -3.89 -8.79
N ILE A 96 3.33 -5.21 -9.03
CA ILE A 96 3.04 -6.19 -7.98
C ILE A 96 4.15 -6.21 -6.94
N PHE A 97 5.42 -6.26 -7.35
CA PHE A 97 6.52 -6.35 -6.38
C PHE A 97 6.71 -5.05 -5.58
N LEU A 98 6.53 -3.89 -6.21
CA LEU A 98 6.50 -2.62 -5.47
C LEU A 98 5.33 -2.58 -4.49
N PHE A 99 4.14 -3.03 -4.91
CA PHE A 99 3.00 -3.15 -4.01
C PHE A 99 3.33 -4.04 -2.81
N VAL A 100 3.89 -5.23 -3.03
CA VAL A 100 4.21 -6.18 -1.95
C VAL A 100 5.23 -5.59 -0.98
N ILE A 101 6.33 -5.01 -1.49
CA ILE A 101 7.38 -4.41 -0.66
C ILE A 101 6.80 -3.32 0.24
N PHE A 102 5.99 -2.42 -0.31
CA PHE A 102 5.43 -1.31 0.46
C PHE A 102 4.15 -1.66 1.23
N ALA A 103 3.46 -2.77 0.91
CA ALA A 103 2.41 -3.31 1.76
C ALA A 103 3.02 -3.85 3.08
N PHE A 104 4.19 -4.49 3.02
CA PHE A 104 4.92 -4.91 4.23
C PHE A 104 5.40 -3.75 5.10
N GLU A 105 5.52 -2.54 4.56
CA GLU A 105 5.81 -1.35 5.38
C GLU A 105 4.71 -1.08 6.42
N GLY A 106 3.50 -1.63 6.25
CA GLY A 106 2.48 -1.67 7.31
C GLY A 106 2.98 -2.31 8.62
N ALA A 107 3.93 -3.24 8.56
CA ALA A 107 4.57 -3.81 9.75
C ALA A 107 5.51 -2.81 10.45
N ILE A 108 6.10 -1.86 9.72
CA ILE A 108 6.89 -0.76 10.30
C ILE A 108 5.96 0.17 11.10
N MET A 109 4.81 0.54 10.54
CA MET A 109 3.79 1.29 11.28
C MET A 109 3.28 0.50 12.50
N GLY A 110 3.02 -0.79 12.30
CA GLY A 110 2.69 -1.76 13.35
C GLY A 110 3.65 -1.71 14.53
N GLY A 111 4.95 -1.88 14.26
CA GLY A 111 6.01 -1.87 15.27
C GLY A 111 6.26 -0.50 15.90
N ASN A 112 6.01 0.59 15.17
CA ASN A 112 6.09 1.96 15.69
C ASN A 112 4.87 2.32 16.58
N GLY A 113 3.79 1.53 16.52
CA GLY A 113 2.54 1.83 17.24
C GLY A 113 1.80 3.07 16.71
N SER A 114 2.25 3.62 15.58
CA SER A 114 1.72 4.83 14.95
C SER A 114 2.25 4.94 13.53
N HIS A 115 1.55 5.67 12.68
CA HIS A 115 2.08 6.10 11.38
C HIS A 115 3.01 7.32 11.47
N SER A 116 3.03 8.03 12.60
CA SER A 116 3.80 9.26 12.76
C SER A 116 5.17 8.98 13.38
N VAL A 117 6.22 9.62 12.85
CA VAL A 117 7.60 9.50 13.32
C VAL A 117 8.12 10.87 13.75
N GLY A 118 8.70 10.96 14.94
CA GLY A 118 9.21 12.21 15.53
C GLY A 118 8.18 13.01 16.33
N GLY A 119 6.96 12.49 16.50
CA GLY A 119 5.93 13.04 17.38
C GLY A 119 4.55 12.43 17.15
N SER A 120 3.58 12.82 17.97
CA SER A 120 2.17 12.45 17.86
C SER A 120 1.36 13.69 17.45
N GLY A 121 0.49 13.56 16.44
CA GLY A 121 -0.38 14.67 16.07
C GLY A 121 -1.12 14.48 14.76
N ASP A 122 -2.40 14.13 14.89
CA ASP A 122 -3.36 14.06 13.78
C ASP A 122 -4.14 15.37 13.57
N GLY A 123 -3.85 16.42 14.35
CA GLY A 123 -4.66 17.64 14.41
C GLY A 123 -4.45 18.64 13.27
N ASP A 124 -3.37 18.50 12.49
CA ASP A 124 -2.99 19.44 11.43
C ASP A 124 -2.56 18.72 10.14
N GLY A 125 -3.22 17.62 9.77
CA GLY A 125 -2.89 16.90 8.53
C GLY A 125 -3.36 17.60 7.25
N LEU A 126 -3.01 17.03 6.10
CA LEU A 126 -3.56 17.44 4.80
C LEU A 126 -5.09 17.21 4.76
N PRO A 127 -5.86 18.07 4.08
CA PRO A 127 -7.27 17.79 3.82
C PRO A 127 -7.45 16.41 3.15
N LEU A 128 -8.50 15.67 3.55
CA LEU A 128 -8.86 14.32 3.08
C LEU A 128 -7.91 13.19 3.50
N LEU A 129 -6.60 13.33 3.28
CA LEU A 129 -5.61 12.27 3.54
C LEU A 129 -5.14 12.25 5.00
N ASN A 130 -5.25 13.39 5.68
CA ASN A 130 -4.76 13.62 7.03
C ASN A 130 -3.28 13.29 7.24
N TRP A 131 -2.45 13.32 6.18
CA TRP A 131 -1.00 13.13 6.31
C TRP A 131 -0.35 14.27 7.08
N SER A 132 0.55 13.93 8.01
CA SER A 132 1.18 14.90 8.90
C SER A 132 1.94 15.98 8.13
N ARG A 133 1.69 17.24 8.50
CA ARG A 133 2.42 18.42 8.00
C ARG A 133 3.52 18.89 8.95
N LYS A 134 3.71 18.18 10.07
CA LYS A 134 4.63 18.53 11.16
C LYS A 134 5.70 17.46 11.39
N TYR A 135 5.32 16.19 11.28
CA TYR A 135 6.16 15.03 11.54
C TYR A 135 6.29 14.16 10.29
N GLY A 136 7.17 13.16 10.32
CA GLY A 136 7.23 12.16 9.28
C GLY A 136 5.99 11.28 9.29
N ASP A 137 5.44 10.94 8.12
CA ASP A 137 4.23 10.12 8.01
C ASP A 137 4.46 8.92 7.10
N LEU A 138 4.51 7.74 7.71
CA LEU A 138 4.77 6.46 7.08
C LEU A 138 3.70 6.08 6.05
N ARG A 139 2.45 6.54 6.25
CA ARG A 139 1.34 6.28 5.32
C ARG A 139 1.60 6.79 3.91
N ILE A 140 2.44 7.82 3.75
CA ILE A 140 2.76 8.37 2.43
C ILE A 140 3.52 7.32 1.62
N ALA A 141 4.55 6.71 2.20
CA ALA A 141 5.34 5.68 1.54
C ALA A 141 4.51 4.43 1.28
N HIS A 142 3.72 4.01 2.28
CA HIS A 142 2.76 2.93 2.16
C HIS A 142 1.83 3.14 0.95
N PHE A 143 1.19 4.31 0.89
CA PHE A 143 0.23 4.68 -0.14
C PHE A 143 0.89 4.71 -1.51
N VAL A 144 1.99 5.46 -1.67
CA VAL A 144 2.68 5.58 -2.95
C VAL A 144 3.12 4.20 -3.44
N GLY A 145 3.80 3.42 -2.61
CA GLY A 145 4.32 2.11 -3.01
C GLY A 145 3.23 1.10 -3.37
N MET A 146 2.14 1.01 -2.58
CA MET A 146 1.01 0.15 -2.92
C MET A 146 0.34 0.56 -4.25
N HIS A 147 0.23 1.85 -4.55
CA HIS A 147 -0.41 2.29 -5.78
C HIS A 147 0.39 2.01 -7.06
N ALA A 148 1.63 1.49 -6.94
CA ALA A 148 2.43 1.08 -8.10
C ALA A 148 1.71 0.06 -8.99
N LEU A 149 0.94 -0.85 -8.38
CA LEU A 149 0.20 -1.90 -9.08
C LEU A 149 -0.95 -1.34 -9.94
N GLN A 150 -1.47 -0.17 -9.62
CA GLN A 150 -2.47 0.54 -10.43
C GLN A 150 -1.79 1.47 -11.43
N VAL A 151 -0.84 2.29 -10.95
CA VAL A 151 -0.26 3.39 -11.73
C VAL A 151 0.61 2.87 -12.88
N LEU A 152 1.48 1.89 -12.64
CA LEU A 152 2.40 1.43 -13.69
C LEU A 152 1.65 0.76 -14.86
N PRO A 153 0.69 -0.17 -14.64
CA PRO A 153 -0.08 -0.74 -15.75
C PRO A 153 -0.92 0.29 -16.50
N LEU A 154 -1.55 1.25 -15.82
CA LEU A 154 -2.31 2.32 -16.47
C LEU A 154 -1.40 3.22 -17.31
N LEU A 155 -0.26 3.62 -16.76
CA LEU A 155 0.71 4.44 -17.48
C LEU A 155 1.27 3.71 -18.70
N SER A 156 1.53 2.41 -18.56
CA SER A 156 1.98 1.52 -19.64
C SER A 156 0.93 1.38 -20.75
N TRP A 157 -0.33 1.21 -20.37
CA TRP A 157 -1.44 1.06 -21.33
C TRP A 157 -1.71 2.32 -22.14
N TYR A 158 -1.72 3.49 -21.50
CA TYR A 158 -2.12 4.75 -22.16
C TYR A 158 -0.96 5.59 -22.70
N VAL A 159 0.26 5.41 -22.18
CA VAL A 159 1.38 6.34 -22.45
C VAL A 159 2.67 5.61 -22.81
N LEU A 160 3.08 4.58 -22.07
CA LEU A 160 4.38 3.93 -22.21
C LEU A 160 4.28 2.59 -22.95
N ASN A 161 4.35 2.65 -24.27
CA ASN A 161 4.34 1.46 -25.16
C ASN A 161 5.73 0.81 -25.37
N ASN A 162 6.68 1.06 -24.47
CA ASN A 162 8.06 0.58 -24.58
C ASN A 162 8.55 -0.05 -23.26
N THR A 163 9.09 -1.26 -23.32
CA THR A 163 9.53 -2.02 -22.15
C THR A 163 10.63 -1.33 -21.36
N LEU A 164 11.59 -0.68 -22.03
CA LEU A 164 12.65 0.07 -21.36
C LEU A 164 12.06 1.28 -20.64
N ALA A 165 11.15 2.02 -21.28
CA ALA A 165 10.48 3.15 -20.67
C ALA A 165 9.67 2.74 -19.42
N VAL A 166 8.97 1.61 -19.46
CA VAL A 166 8.25 1.04 -18.30
C VAL A 166 9.22 0.67 -17.17
N LYS A 167 10.36 0.05 -17.48
CA LYS A 167 11.38 -0.28 -16.46
C LYS A 167 11.96 0.98 -15.81
N ILE A 168 12.26 2.01 -16.59
CA ILE A 168 12.72 3.30 -16.08
C ILE A 168 11.63 3.95 -15.21
N ALA A 169 10.38 3.98 -15.66
CA ALA A 169 9.26 4.51 -14.89
C ALA A 169 9.07 3.75 -13.57
N GLY A 170 9.18 2.42 -13.60
CA GLY A 170 9.15 1.57 -12.42
C GLY A 170 10.28 1.87 -11.43
N LEU A 171 11.51 2.06 -11.92
CA LEU A 171 12.65 2.46 -11.09
C LEU A 171 12.42 3.83 -10.45
N LEU A 172 12.00 4.82 -11.22
CA LEU A 172 11.71 6.17 -10.72
C LEU A 172 10.60 6.16 -9.68
N TYR A 173 9.54 5.37 -9.92
CA TYR A 173 8.44 5.19 -8.98
C TYR A 173 8.90 4.54 -7.67
N GLY A 174 9.72 3.49 -7.76
CA GLY A 174 10.34 2.86 -6.60
C GLY A 174 11.23 3.83 -5.82
N CYS A 175 12.06 4.61 -6.51
CA CYS A 175 12.88 5.66 -5.90
C CYS A 175 12.03 6.73 -5.19
N LEU A 176 10.90 7.13 -5.78
CA LEU A 176 9.96 8.05 -5.14
C LEU A 176 9.39 7.44 -3.85
N ALA A 177 8.93 6.19 -3.88
CA ALA A 177 8.39 5.51 -2.71
C ALA A 177 9.45 5.39 -1.59
N VAL A 178 10.68 4.98 -1.94
CA VAL A 178 11.81 4.94 -0.98
C VAL A 178 12.14 6.32 -0.44
N PHE A 179 12.15 7.35 -1.29
CA PHE A 179 12.39 8.72 -0.86
C PHE A 179 11.35 9.19 0.18
N THR A 180 10.07 8.89 -0.05
CA THR A 180 9.01 9.22 0.92
C THR A 180 9.17 8.44 2.23
N LEU A 181 9.58 7.17 2.17
CA LEU A 181 9.85 6.35 3.36
C LEU A 181 11.01 6.91 4.19
N VAL A 182 12.14 7.19 3.53
CA VAL A 182 13.33 7.75 4.21
C VAL A 182 13.01 9.12 4.81
N SER A 183 12.22 9.94 4.12
CA SER A 183 11.78 11.24 4.64
C SER A 183 10.92 11.09 5.89
N ALA A 184 9.97 10.14 5.87
CA ALA A 184 9.13 9.83 7.02
C ALA A 184 9.96 9.30 8.20
N LEU A 185 10.89 8.36 7.97
CA LEU A 185 11.76 7.80 9.02
C LEU A 185 12.69 8.84 9.65
N LYS A 186 13.06 9.89 8.90
CA LYS A 186 13.79 11.06 9.44
C LYS A 186 12.90 12.03 10.25
N GLY A 187 11.63 11.71 10.43
CA GLY A 187 10.65 12.56 11.11
C GLY A 187 10.31 13.85 10.35
N SER A 188 10.65 13.93 9.05
CA SER A 188 10.44 15.13 8.25
C SER A 188 9.10 15.06 7.50
N PRO A 189 8.21 16.07 7.63
CA PRO A 189 7.00 16.11 6.83
C PRO A 189 7.33 16.39 5.37
N LEU A 190 6.66 15.67 4.46
CA LEU A 190 6.81 15.87 3.02
C LEU A 190 6.26 17.25 2.59
N ILE A 191 5.13 17.65 3.15
CA ILE A 191 4.50 18.94 2.92
C ILE A 191 4.44 19.71 4.24
N LYS A 192 5.23 20.78 4.36
CA LYS A 192 5.30 21.58 5.58
C LYS A 192 4.13 22.55 5.70
N TYR A 193 3.65 22.75 6.91
CA TYR A 193 2.77 23.87 7.23
C TYR A 193 3.51 25.19 7.02
N ARG A 194 3.09 26.01 6.05
CA ARG A 194 3.56 27.38 5.92
C ARG A 194 2.69 28.27 6.79
N LYS A 195 3.19 28.70 7.96
CA LYS A 195 2.56 29.82 8.69
C LYS A 195 2.53 31.02 7.75
N MET A 196 1.34 31.48 7.36
CA MET A 196 1.21 32.81 6.79
C MET A 196 1.70 33.77 7.87
N LYS A 197 2.76 34.54 7.58
CA LYS A 197 3.09 35.71 8.40
C LYS A 197 1.88 36.63 8.30
N VAL A 198 1.08 36.70 9.35
CA VAL A 198 0.13 37.81 9.50
C VAL A 198 1.04 39.03 9.68
N ALA A 199 1.08 39.89 8.67
CA ALA A 199 1.71 41.20 8.82
C ALA A 199 0.88 41.94 9.88
N HIS A 200 1.50 42.20 11.03
CA HIS A 200 0.98 43.12 12.03
C HIS A 200 1.32 44.55 11.63
#